data_AF-A0A7C3CRC2-F1
#
_entry.id   AF-A0A7C3CRC2-F1
#
_cell.length_a   1.000
_cell.length_b   1.000
_cell.length_c   1.000
_cell.angle_alpha   90.00
_cell.angle_beta   90.00
_cell.angle_gamma   90.00
#
_symmetry.space_group_name_H-M   'P 1'
#
loop_
_entity.id
_entity.type
_entity.pdbx_description
1 polymer ?
#
loop_
_entity_poly.entity_id
_entity_poly.type
_entity_poly.pdbx_seq_one_letter_code
_entity_poly.pdbx_strand_id
1 'polypeptide(L)'
;MVIRSVFVILTVILLFSGYYFGRIVTLPSQIKLIELLISFSSIVFAVVGVWLAVVFPNVMTGVYKNTSVDEKQTLIDSAKRLLIPLFLASFISASSFIIRLLIEPLRGMSWVTEGEWANGVLFSFISIASFAIVISLILALAPGLQLLFDGISVVKGDSRRNRYLSRVSRTKKDS
;
A
#
# COMPACT_ATOMS: atom_id res chain seq x y z
N MET A 1 15.86 -12.94 -6.37
CA MET A 1 15.42 -13.49 -7.67
C MET A 1 14.09 -14.23 -7.54
N VAL A 2 13.97 -15.17 -6.58
CA VAL A 2 12.75 -15.96 -6.32
C VAL A 2 11.48 -15.12 -6.11
N ILE A 3 11.53 -14.08 -5.25
CA ILE A 3 10.36 -13.23 -4.95
C ILE A 3 9.83 -12.51 -6.21
N ARG A 4 10.73 -12.04 -7.09
CA ARG A 4 10.33 -11.39 -8.35
C ARG A 4 9.66 -12.40 -9.29
N SER A 5 10.22 -13.60 -9.41
CA SER A 5 9.64 -14.67 -10.25
C SER A 5 8.26 -15.11 -9.75
N VAL A 6 8.08 -15.28 -8.44
CA VAL A 6 6.77 -15.62 -7.84
C VAL A 6 5.75 -14.54 -8.16
N PHE A 7 6.13 -13.25 -8.06
CA PHE A 7 5.24 -12.14 -8.34
C PHE A 7 4.78 -12.11 -9.81
N VAL A 8 5.70 -12.37 -10.74
CA VAL A 8 5.38 -12.46 -12.18
C VAL A 8 4.43 -13.63 -12.43
N ILE A 9 4.73 -14.82 -11.90
CA ILE A 9 3.88 -16.01 -12.08
C ILE A 9 2.47 -15.74 -11.55
N LEU A 10 2.36 -15.13 -10.38
CA LEU A 10 1.07 -14.85 -9.75
C LEU A 10 0.26 -13.80 -10.53
N THR A 11 0.94 -12.79 -11.10
CA THR A 11 0.29 -11.80 -11.98
C THR A 11 -0.18 -12.44 -13.28
N VAL A 12 0.61 -13.33 -13.88
CA VAL A 12 0.23 -14.08 -15.08
C VAL A 12 -0.98 -14.96 -14.80
N ILE A 13 -1.00 -15.68 -13.67
CA ILE A 13 -2.14 -16.50 -13.26
C ILE A 13 -3.40 -15.63 -13.11
N LEU A 14 -3.31 -14.48 -12.43
CA LEU A 14 -4.42 -13.56 -12.24
C LEU A 14 -4.94 -12.98 -13.57
N LEU A 15 -4.05 -12.74 -14.53
CA LEU A 15 -4.40 -12.24 -15.86
C LEU A 15 -5.19 -13.31 -16.64
N PHE A 16 -4.69 -14.54 -16.69
CA PHE A 16 -5.38 -15.64 -17.37
C PHE A 16 -6.68 -16.04 -16.68
N SER A 17 -6.69 -16.14 -15.34
CA SER A 17 -7.90 -16.44 -14.59
C SER A 17 -8.92 -15.32 -14.72
N GLY A 18 -8.48 -14.06 -14.62
CA GLY A 18 -9.33 -12.89 -14.77
C GLY A 18 -9.95 -12.83 -16.16
N TYR A 19 -9.17 -13.12 -17.20
CA TYR A 19 -9.71 -13.16 -18.56
C TYR A 19 -10.75 -14.27 -18.75
N TYR A 20 -10.49 -15.48 -18.24
CA TYR A 20 -11.38 -16.63 -18.40
C TYR A 20 -12.69 -16.45 -17.63
N PHE A 21 -12.62 -16.06 -16.36
CA PHE A 21 -13.81 -15.81 -15.52
C PHE A 21 -14.54 -14.54 -15.93
N GLY A 22 -13.83 -13.52 -16.43
CA GLY A 22 -14.39 -12.24 -16.84
C GLY A 22 -15.39 -12.31 -17.99
N ARG A 23 -15.30 -13.34 -18.84
CA ARG A 23 -16.27 -13.61 -19.91
C ARG A 23 -17.65 -13.96 -19.38
N ILE A 24 -17.74 -14.50 -18.17
CA ILE A 24 -18.98 -14.96 -17.51
C ILE A 24 -19.59 -13.84 -16.65
N VAL A 25 -18.77 -12.89 -16.20
CA VAL A 25 -19.20 -11.83 -15.29
C VAL A 25 -19.89 -10.70 -16.05
N THR A 26 -21.12 -10.38 -15.64
CA THR A 26 -21.91 -9.32 -16.26
C THR A 26 -21.30 -7.93 -16.03
N LEU A 27 -21.40 -7.07 -17.04
CA LEU A 27 -20.86 -5.71 -17.04
C LEU A 27 -21.29 -4.88 -15.79
N PRO A 28 -22.56 -4.93 -15.31
CA PRO A 28 -22.96 -4.22 -14.09
C PRO A 28 -22.18 -4.64 -12.84
N SER A 29 -21.85 -5.94 -12.70
CA SER A 29 -21.03 -6.43 -11.60
C SER A 29 -19.59 -5.93 -11.70
N GLN A 30 -19.04 -5.84 -12.91
CA GLN A 30 -17.69 -5.31 -13.14
C GLN A 30 -17.59 -3.82 -12.77
N ILE A 31 -18.62 -3.01 -13.09
CA ILE A 31 -18.68 -1.60 -12.69
C ILE A 31 -18.65 -1.46 -11.17
N LYS A 32 -19.43 -2.28 -10.45
CA LYS A 32 -19.44 -2.25 -8.98
C LYS A 32 -18.07 -2.61 -8.39
N LEU A 33 -17.34 -3.54 -9.01
CA LEU A 33 -15.97 -3.87 -8.60
C LEU A 33 -14.99 -2.71 -8.84
N ILE A 34 -15.14 -1.98 -9.95
CA ILE A 34 -14.35 -0.77 -10.23
C ILE A 34 -14.63 0.31 -9.17
N GLU A 35 -15.89 0.51 -8.79
CA GLU A 35 -16.26 1.45 -7.72
C GLU A 35 -15.60 1.08 -6.39
N LEU A 36 -15.63 -0.20 -6.02
CA LEU A 36 -14.93 -0.70 -4.84
C LEU A 36 -13.41 -0.44 -4.93
N LEU A 37 -12.82 -0.64 -6.10
CA LEU A 37 -11.41 -0.35 -6.36
C LEU A 37 -11.06 1.12 -6.12
N ILE A 38 -11.90 2.03 -6.62
CA ILE A 38 -11.75 3.47 -6.39
C ILE A 38 -11.83 3.76 -4.89
N SER A 39 -12.83 3.22 -4.17
CA SER A 39 -12.95 3.40 -2.72
C SER A 39 -11.72 2.90 -1.95
N PHE A 40 -11.24 1.69 -2.24
CA PHE A 40 -10.04 1.15 -1.59
C PHE A 40 -8.78 1.97 -1.95
N SER A 41 -8.67 2.46 -3.18
CA SER A 41 -7.55 3.32 -3.60
C SER A 41 -7.49 4.61 -2.79
N SER A 42 -8.65 5.22 -2.52
CA SER A 42 -8.75 6.44 -1.72
C SER A 42 -8.35 6.20 -0.26
N ILE A 43 -8.66 5.02 0.28
CA ILE A 43 -8.22 4.63 1.63
C ILE A 43 -6.69 4.52 1.68
N VAL A 44 -6.08 3.83 0.71
CA VAL A 44 -4.61 3.72 0.64
C VAL A 44 -3.97 5.10 0.51
N PHE A 45 -4.52 5.96 -0.35
CA PHE A 45 -4.04 7.33 -0.54
C PHE A 45 -4.10 8.14 0.78
N ALA A 46 -5.20 8.04 1.53
CA ALA A 46 -5.34 8.70 2.82
C ALA A 46 -4.31 8.20 3.84
N VAL A 47 -4.16 6.88 3.99
CA VAL A 47 -3.20 6.28 4.94
C VAL A 47 -1.77 6.67 4.59
N VAL A 48 -1.38 6.59 3.31
CA VAL A 48 -0.03 6.97 2.89
C VAL A 48 0.19 8.48 3.05
N GLY A 49 -0.81 9.32 2.80
CA GLY A 49 -0.74 10.76 3.01
C GLY A 49 -0.43 11.13 4.47
N VAL A 50 -1.08 10.45 5.42
CA VAL A 50 -0.78 10.59 6.86
C VAL A 50 0.66 10.20 7.15
N TRP A 51 1.13 9.07 6.63
CA TRP A 51 2.53 8.66 6.81
C TRP A 51 3.53 9.62 6.22
N LEU A 52 3.24 10.18 5.04
CA LEU A 52 4.10 11.17 4.40
C LEU A 52 4.22 12.41 5.31
N ALA A 53 3.12 12.88 5.88
CA ALA A 53 3.12 14.02 6.81
C ALA A 53 3.94 13.75 8.08
N VAL A 54 3.95 12.51 8.57
CA VAL A 54 4.73 12.10 9.76
C VAL A 54 6.22 11.93 9.44
N VAL A 55 6.57 11.34 8.30
CA VAL A 55 7.96 11.00 7.95
C VAL A 55 8.70 12.19 7.33
N PHE A 56 8.03 13.03 6.56
CA PHE A 56 8.67 14.12 5.79
C PHE A 56 9.46 15.13 6.66
N PRO A 57 8.98 15.58 7.84
CA PRO A 57 9.75 16.46 8.71
C PRO A 57 11.08 15.83 9.16
N ASN A 58 11.10 14.53 9.46
CA ASN A 58 12.29 13.81 9.89
C ASN A 58 13.32 13.69 8.76
N VAL A 59 12.85 13.48 7.53
CA VAL A 59 13.72 13.42 6.34
C VAL A 59 14.33 14.79 6.06
N MET A 60 13.53 15.86 6.09
CA MET A 60 14.02 17.22 5.88
C MET A 60 15.06 17.61 6.92
N THR A 61 14.74 17.44 8.21
CA THR A 61 15.67 17.76 9.29
C THR A 61 16.94 16.92 9.26
N GLY A 62 16.86 15.64 8.89
CA GLY A 62 18.03 14.75 8.76
C GLY A 62 18.92 15.04 7.55
N VAL A 63 18.36 15.62 6.47
CA VAL A 63 19.15 16.08 5.32
C VAL A 63 19.92 17.36 5.66
N TYR A 64 19.27 18.28 6.39
CA TYR A 64 19.82 19.59 6.78
C TYR A 64 20.78 19.53 7.98
N LYS A 65 20.53 18.67 8.98
CA LYS A 65 21.54 18.38 10.01
C LYS A 65 22.64 17.51 9.39
N ASN A 66 23.89 17.75 9.78
CA ASN A 66 25.05 16.93 9.39
C ASN A 66 25.02 15.52 10.02
N THR A 67 23.90 14.81 9.88
CA THR A 67 23.76 13.39 10.16
C THR A 67 24.66 12.60 9.20
N SER A 68 25.15 11.44 9.63
CA SER A 68 26.08 10.63 8.82
C SER A 68 25.45 10.27 7.46
N VAL A 69 26.30 10.02 6.45
CA VAL A 69 25.83 9.67 5.09
C VAL A 69 24.87 8.47 5.12
N ASP A 70 25.15 7.49 5.98
CA ASP A 70 24.32 6.29 6.18
C ASP A 70 22.94 6.62 6.77
N GLU A 71 22.87 7.50 7.77
CA GLU A 71 21.59 7.93 8.35
C GLU A 71 20.74 8.72 7.34
N LYS A 72 21.35 9.57 6.53
CA LYS A 72 20.64 10.28 5.45
C LYS A 72 20.04 9.30 4.43
N GLN A 73 20.79 8.25 4.07
CA GLN A 73 20.34 7.22 3.14
C GLN A 73 19.09 6.48 3.67
N THR A 74 19.11 6.07 4.94
CA THR A 74 17.98 5.32 5.55
C THR A 74 16.69 6.14 5.63
N LEU A 75 16.77 7.44 5.91
CA LEU A 75 15.63 8.34 5.94
C LEU A 75 15.02 8.53 4.55
N ILE A 76 15.87 8.75 3.54
CA ILE A 76 15.44 8.88 2.14
C ILE A 76 14.78 7.58 1.65
N ASP A 77 15.36 6.43 1.98
CA ASP A 77 14.81 5.13 1.57
C ASP A 77 13.46 4.84 2.24
N SER A 78 13.26 5.28 3.47
CA SER A 78 11.98 5.19 4.18
C SER A 78 10.89 6.03 3.50
N ALA A 79 11.22 7.26 3.07
CA ALA A 79 10.30 8.09 2.29
C ALA A 79 10.01 7.50 0.91
N LYS A 80 11.03 7.00 0.21
CA LYS A 80 10.87 6.35 -1.10
C LYS A 80 9.94 5.13 -1.03
N ARG A 81 10.02 4.34 0.05
CA ARG A 81 9.13 3.18 0.26
C ARG A 81 7.65 3.56 0.35
N LEU A 82 7.33 4.74 0.88
CA LEU A 82 5.96 5.26 0.93
C LEU A 82 5.46 5.81 -0.41
N LEU A 83 6.36 6.32 -1.26
CA LEU A 83 5.98 6.82 -2.58
C LEU A 83 5.49 5.71 -3.53
N ILE A 84 5.98 4.48 -3.37
CA ILE A 84 5.56 3.34 -4.20
C ILE A 84 4.05 3.06 -4.04
N PRO A 85 3.52 2.75 -2.83
CA PRO A 85 2.09 2.52 -2.65
C PRO A 85 1.25 3.76 -2.94
N LEU A 86 1.80 4.97 -2.74
CA LEU A 86 1.13 6.22 -3.14
C LEU A 86 0.89 6.27 -4.65
N PHE A 87 1.95 6.05 -5.43
CA PHE A 87 1.89 6.11 -6.89
C PHE A 87 1.00 5.00 -7.44
N LEU A 88 1.10 3.78 -6.91
CA LEU A 88 0.22 2.67 -7.28
C LEU A 88 -1.25 2.99 -7.00
N ALA A 89 -1.58 3.49 -5.80
CA ALA A 89 -2.95 3.84 -5.45
C ALA A 89 -3.49 4.96 -6.36
N SER A 90 -2.71 6.01 -6.60
CA SER A 90 -3.11 7.10 -7.51
C SER A 90 -3.30 6.61 -8.95
N PHE A 91 -2.40 5.76 -9.46
CA PHE A 91 -2.51 5.21 -10.81
C PHE A 91 -3.73 4.29 -10.96
N ILE A 92 -3.98 3.40 -9.99
CA ILE A 92 -5.15 2.51 -9.99
C ILE A 92 -6.44 3.33 -9.90
N SER A 93 -6.47 4.37 -9.05
CA SER A 93 -7.62 5.25 -8.91
C SER A 93 -7.93 5.99 -10.20
N ALA A 94 -6.91 6.65 -10.79
CA ALA A 94 -7.05 7.41 -12.03
C ALA A 94 -7.48 6.51 -13.20
N SER A 95 -6.83 5.36 -13.38
CA SER A 95 -7.20 4.40 -14.44
C SER A 95 -8.61 3.84 -14.25
N SER A 96 -8.99 3.44 -13.03
CA SER A 96 -10.34 2.96 -12.71
C SER A 96 -11.40 4.02 -12.95
N PHE A 97 -11.11 5.28 -12.63
CA PHE A 97 -12.00 6.41 -12.89
C PHE A 97 -12.18 6.67 -14.39
N ILE A 98 -11.09 6.66 -15.16
CA ILE A 98 -11.12 6.81 -16.62
C ILE A 98 -11.95 5.68 -17.25
N ILE A 99 -11.73 4.43 -16.83
CA ILE A 99 -12.49 3.28 -17.32
C ILE A 99 -13.97 3.46 -17.03
N ARG A 100 -14.35 3.87 -15.81
CA ARG A 100 -15.74 4.13 -15.45
C ARG A 100 -16.35 5.23 -16.30
N LEU A 101 -15.60 6.31 -16.55
CA LEU A 101 -16.04 7.40 -17.43
C LEU A 101 -16.24 6.94 -18.89
N LEU A 102 -15.43 5.99 -19.37
CA LEU A 102 -15.53 5.44 -20.72
C LEU A 102 -16.65 4.40 -20.85
N ILE A 103 -17.03 3.69 -19.79
CA ILE A 103 -18.08 2.65 -19.85
C ILE A 103 -19.45 3.25 -20.21
N GLU A 104 -19.81 4.41 -19.67
CA GLU A 104 -21.11 5.06 -19.94
C GLU A 104 -21.35 5.39 -21.43
N PRO A 105 -20.41 6.02 -22.17
CA PRO A 105 -20.57 6.21 -23.61
C PRO A 105 -20.48 4.89 -24.40
N LEU A 106 -19.72 3.90 -23.92
CA LEU A 106 -19.61 2.60 -24.57
C LEU A 106 -20.88 1.74 -24.44
N ARG A 107 -21.70 1.96 -23.39
CA ARG A 107 -23.03 1.32 -23.25
C ARG A 107 -23.98 1.68 -24.39
N GLY A 108 -23.77 2.82 -25.07
CA GLY A 108 -24.53 3.20 -26.25
C GLY A 108 -24.20 2.40 -27.51
N MET A 109 -23.09 1.63 -27.53
CA MET A 109 -22.63 0.86 -28.68
C MET A 109 -22.81 -0.65 -28.44
N SER A 110 -23.68 -1.30 -29.23
CA SER A 110 -24.01 -2.73 -29.12
C SER A 110 -22.79 -3.67 -29.19
N TRP A 111 -21.69 -3.26 -29.84
CA TRP A 111 -20.47 -4.07 -29.98
C TRP A 111 -19.71 -4.31 -28.66
N VAL A 112 -19.89 -3.46 -27.64
CA VAL A 112 -19.21 -3.61 -26.33
C VAL A 112 -20.04 -4.47 -25.37
N THR A 113 -21.37 -4.34 -25.43
CA THR A 113 -22.28 -5.09 -24.56
C THR A 113 -22.37 -6.56 -24.95
N GLU A 114 -22.17 -6.89 -26.23
CA GLU A 114 -22.21 -8.26 -26.75
C GLU A 114 -20.81 -8.90 -26.90
N GLY A 115 -19.74 -8.10 -26.84
CA GLY A 115 -18.37 -8.57 -26.96
C GLY A 115 -17.88 -9.26 -25.69
N GLU A 116 -17.98 -10.60 -25.61
CA GLU A 116 -17.45 -11.42 -24.50
C GLU A 116 -15.97 -11.13 -24.17
N TRP A 117 -15.20 -10.76 -25.19
CA TRP A 117 -13.78 -10.42 -25.07
C TRP A 117 -13.53 -9.12 -24.28
N ALA A 118 -14.39 -8.11 -24.41
CA ALA A 118 -14.26 -6.84 -23.70
C ALA A 118 -14.46 -7.01 -22.18
N ASN A 119 -15.45 -7.82 -21.80
CA ASN A 119 -15.71 -8.18 -20.41
C ASN A 119 -14.55 -9.00 -19.79
N GLY A 120 -13.92 -9.89 -20.57
CA GLY A 120 -12.72 -10.61 -20.14
C GLY A 120 -11.53 -9.70 -19.86
N VAL A 121 -11.25 -8.75 -20.77
CA VAL A 121 -10.14 -7.79 -20.60
C VAL A 121 -10.36 -6.89 -19.40
N LEU A 122 -11.57 -6.36 -19.24
CA LEU A 122 -11.94 -5.49 -18.12
C LEU A 122 -11.81 -6.21 -16.78
N PHE A 123 -12.31 -7.43 -16.67
CA PHE A 123 -12.19 -8.21 -15.43
C PHE A 123 -10.76 -8.63 -15.12
N SER A 124 -9.94 -8.91 -16.14
CA SER A 124 -8.50 -9.14 -15.97
C SER A 124 -7.80 -7.91 -15.40
N PHE A 125 -8.12 -6.71 -15.91
CA PHE A 125 -7.61 -5.46 -15.36
C PHE A 125 -8.04 -5.29 -13.89
N ILE A 126 -9.33 -5.48 -13.59
CA ILE A 126 -9.85 -5.39 -12.22
C ILE A 126 -9.10 -6.36 -11.29
N SER A 127 -8.88 -7.60 -11.71
CA SER A 127 -8.21 -8.62 -10.88
C SER A 127 -6.77 -8.23 -10.53
N ILE A 128 -6.01 -7.74 -11.51
CA ILE A 128 -4.63 -7.27 -11.30
C ILE A 128 -4.62 -6.03 -10.40
N ALA A 129 -5.52 -5.08 -10.66
CA ALA A 129 -5.62 -3.86 -9.88
C ALA A 129 -6.08 -4.12 -8.44
N SER A 130 -7.00 -5.06 -8.20
CA SER A 130 -7.37 -5.54 -6.86
C SER A 130 -6.16 -6.12 -6.12
N PHE A 131 -5.37 -6.96 -6.79
CA PHE A 131 -4.19 -7.53 -6.16
C PHE A 131 -3.14 -6.46 -5.82
N ALA A 132 -2.90 -5.54 -6.75
CA ALA A 132 -1.97 -4.43 -6.55
C ALA A 132 -2.40 -3.50 -5.40
N ILE A 133 -3.71 -3.28 -5.21
CA ILE A 133 -4.23 -2.42 -4.14
C ILE A 133 -4.05 -3.06 -2.77
N VAL A 134 -4.24 -4.37 -2.66
CA VAL A 134 -4.00 -5.11 -1.42
C VAL A 134 -2.53 -5.01 -1.03
N ILE A 135 -1.62 -5.18 -1.98
CA ILE A 135 -0.18 -5.02 -1.72
C ILE A 135 0.15 -3.59 -1.31
N SER A 136 -0.43 -2.61 -2.00
CA SER A 136 -0.22 -1.20 -1.69
C SER A 136 -0.69 -0.86 -0.28
N LEU A 137 -1.82 -1.44 0.16
CA LEU A 137 -2.32 -1.30 1.53
C LEU A 137 -1.37 -1.91 2.56
N ILE A 138 -0.86 -3.12 2.31
CA ILE A 138 0.11 -3.78 3.19
C ILE A 138 1.39 -2.94 3.32
N LEU A 139 1.91 -2.42 2.19
CA LEU A 139 3.09 -1.56 2.17
C LEU A 139 2.85 -0.23 2.88
N ALA A 140 1.65 0.35 2.73
CA ALA A 140 1.25 1.57 3.42
C ALA A 140 1.18 1.39 4.96
N LEU A 141 0.86 0.19 5.43
CA LEU A 141 0.79 -0.13 6.86
C LEU A 141 2.15 -0.49 7.48
N ALA A 142 3.12 -0.91 6.66
CA ALA A 142 4.44 -1.34 7.12
C ALA A 142 5.16 -0.34 8.07
N PRO A 143 5.27 0.97 7.74
CA PRO A 143 5.93 1.93 8.64
C PRO A 143 5.19 2.10 9.97
N GLY A 144 3.86 1.97 9.98
CA GLY A 144 3.07 2.03 11.21
C GLY A 144 3.29 0.85 12.14
N LEU A 145 3.37 -0.35 11.58
CA LEU A 145 3.72 -1.55 12.33
C LEU A 145 5.13 -1.44 12.91
N GLN A 146 6.11 -0.99 12.12
CA GLN A 146 7.49 -0.81 12.59
C GLN A 146 7.58 0.17 13.75
N LEU A 147 6.95 1.34 13.63
CA LEU A 147 6.97 2.37 14.67
C LEU A 147 6.30 1.89 15.96
N LEU A 148 5.21 1.12 15.85
CA LEU A 148 4.53 0.53 17.00
C LEU A 148 5.40 -0.52 17.72
N PHE A 149 6.05 -1.41 16.97
CA PHE A 149 6.93 -2.42 17.56
C PHE A 149 8.19 -1.81 18.18
N ASP A 150 8.80 -0.82 17.52
CA ASP A 150 9.94 -0.09 18.04
C ASP A 150 9.58 0.64 19.34
N GLY A 151 8.44 1.34 19.36
CA GLY A 151 7.93 2.02 20.56
C GLY A 151 7.70 1.07 21.75
N ILE A 152 7.09 -0.10 21.51
CA ILE A 152 6.88 -1.11 22.57
C ILE A 152 8.22 -1.63 23.12
N SER A 153 9.22 -1.82 22.25
CA SER A 153 10.53 -2.32 22.67
C SER A 153 11.28 -1.31 23.56
N VAL A 154 11.20 -0.02 23.22
CA VAL A 154 11.81 1.08 23.99
C VAL A 154 11.15 1.20 25.36
N VAL A 155 9.82 1.19 25.43
CA VAL A 155 9.08 1.26 26.71
C VAL A 155 9.39 0.07 27.61
N LYS A 156 9.51 -1.14 27.04
CA LYS A 156 9.93 -2.33 27.80
C LYS A 156 11.37 -2.21 28.31
N GLY A 157 12.27 -1.62 27.54
CA GLY A 157 13.66 -1.35 27.92
C GLY A 157 13.76 -0.38 29.10
N ASP A 158 13.08 0.76 29.03
CA ASP A 158 13.07 1.76 30.10
C ASP A 158 12.43 1.23 31.38
N SER A 159 11.36 0.43 31.25
CA SER A 159 10.73 -0.24 32.39
C SER A 159 11.65 -1.26 33.10
N ARG A 160 12.62 -1.85 32.38
CA ARG A 160 13.66 -2.67 33.00
C ARG A 160 14.70 -1.78 33.67
N ARG A 161 15.18 -0.73 32.99
CA ARG A 161 16.19 0.20 33.54
C ARG A 161 15.73 0.87 34.83
N ASN A 162 14.50 1.34 34.90
CA ASN A 162 13.93 1.94 36.11
C ASN A 162 13.79 0.94 37.28
N ARG A 163 13.58 -0.35 36.99
CA ARG A 163 13.60 -1.40 38.03
C ARG A 163 15.00 -1.67 38.58
N TYR A 164 16.05 -1.54 37.77
CA TYR A 164 17.43 -1.60 38.26
C TYR A 164 17.78 -0.38 39.12
N LEU A 165 17.46 0.83 38.65
CA LEU A 165 17.77 2.07 39.38
C LEU A 165 17.05 2.16 40.73
N SER A 166 15.78 1.72 40.81
CA SER A 166 15.03 1.68 42.07
C SER A 166 15.53 0.63 43.07
N ARG A 167 16.20 -0.43 42.61
CA ARG A 167 16.87 -1.39 43.50
C ARG A 167 18.18 -0.82 44.04
N VAL A 168 19.00 -0.23 43.18
CA VAL A 168 20.28 0.38 43.55
C VAL A 168 20.08 1.53 44.55
N SER A 169 19.06 2.35 44.37
CA SER A 169 18.76 3.47 45.28
C SER A 169 18.26 3.03 46.65
N ARG A 170 17.63 1.86 46.78
CA ARG A 170 17.23 1.30 48.09
C ARG A 170 18.43 0.76 48.86
N THR A 171 19.31 0.00 48.22
CA THR A 171 20.54 -0.52 48.85
C THR A 171 21.47 0.59 49.37
N LYS A 172 21.44 1.78 48.77
CA LYS A 172 22.27 2.92 49.20
C LYS A 172 21.68 3.71 50.37
N LYS A 173 20.43 3.45 50.76
CA LYS A 173 19.75 4.10 51.89
C LYS A 173 19.87 3.28 53.19
N ASP A 174 20.24 2.01 53.06
CA ASP A 174 20.38 1.05 54.16
C ASP A 174 21.86 0.82 54.56
N SER A 175 22.79 1.62 54.05
CA SER A 175 24.21 1.69 54.45
C SER A 175 24.55 3.10 54.93
#